data_AF-A0A8P0PBS9-F1
#
_entry.id   AF-A0A8P0PBS9-F1
#
_cell.length_a   1.000
_cell.length_b   1.000
_cell.length_c   1.000
_cell.angle_alpha   90.00
_cell.angle_beta   90.00
_cell.angle_gamma   90.00
#
_symmetry.space_group_name_H-M   'P 1'
#
loop_
_entity.id
_entity.type
_entity.pdbx_description
1 polymer ?
#
loop_
_entity_poly.entity_id
_entity_poly.type
_entity_poly.pdbx_seq_one_letter_code
_entity_poly.pdbx_strand_id
1 'polypeptide(L)'
;NGESRFSMTISMSAVLGISWLENCNYAVELGKNQAKFSLVGIGGQDLNEGNRTLTLALIWQLMRRYTLNILEEIGGGQKVNDDIIVNWVNETLKEAEKSSSISSFKDPKISTSLPVLDLIDAIQPGSINYDLLKTENLNDEEKLNNAKYAISMARKIGARVYALPEDLVEVNPKMVMTVFACLMGKGMKRV
;
A
#
# COMPACT_ATOMS: atom_id res chain seq x y z
N ASN A 1 -18.39 0.85 -35.50
CA ASN A 1 -18.12 0.36 -34.12
C ASN A 1 -17.24 1.27 -33.25
N GLY A 2 -16.75 2.41 -33.74
CA GLY A 2 -16.08 3.43 -32.90
C GLY A 2 -17.00 4.61 -32.51
N GLU A 3 -17.86 5.05 -33.43
CA GLU A 3 -18.76 6.20 -33.23
C GLU A 3 -19.88 5.93 -32.21
N SER A 4 -20.37 4.69 -32.13
CA SER A 4 -21.44 4.29 -31.20
C SER A 4 -21.00 4.33 -29.74
N ARG A 5 -19.72 4.05 -29.45
CA ARG A 5 -19.15 4.15 -28.09
C ARG A 5 -18.90 5.60 -27.69
N PHE A 6 -18.44 6.44 -28.61
CA PHE A 6 -18.26 7.89 -28.36
C PHE A 6 -19.61 8.58 -28.13
N SER A 7 -20.64 8.20 -28.89
CA SER A 7 -22.02 8.66 -28.70
C SER A 7 -22.62 8.24 -27.35
N MET A 8 -22.34 7.02 -26.86
CA MET A 8 -22.72 6.61 -25.50
C MET A 8 -22.02 7.41 -24.40
N THR A 9 -20.73 7.74 -24.57
CA THR A 9 -19.98 8.55 -23.58
C THR A 9 -20.49 9.99 -23.50
N ILE A 10 -20.90 10.58 -24.63
CA ILE A 10 -21.52 11.93 -24.68
C ILE A 10 -22.93 11.92 -24.05
N SER A 11 -23.67 10.81 -24.19
CA SER A 11 -25.02 10.67 -23.63
C SER A 11 -25.03 10.64 -22.09
N MET A 12 -24.04 10.01 -21.45
CA MET A 12 -23.95 9.94 -19.99
C MET A 12 -23.60 11.28 -19.32
N SER A 13 -22.84 12.16 -19.98
CA SER A 13 -22.57 13.52 -19.47
C SER A 13 -23.81 14.43 -19.45
N ALA A 14 -24.83 14.12 -20.26
CA ALA A 14 -26.03 14.95 -20.36
C ALA A 14 -27.04 14.73 -19.20
N VAL A 15 -26.91 13.66 -18.42
CA VAL A 15 -27.93 13.26 -17.42
C VAL A 15 -27.86 14.10 -16.13
N LEU A 16 -26.75 14.78 -15.86
CA LEU A 16 -26.57 15.62 -14.65
C LEU A 16 -26.24 17.09 -14.95
N GLY A 17 -26.01 17.47 -16.21
CA GLY A 17 -25.68 18.86 -16.59
C GLY A 17 -24.32 19.36 -16.09
N ILE A 18 -23.45 18.46 -15.61
CA ILE A 18 -22.13 18.80 -15.06
C ILE A 18 -21.05 18.29 -16.02
N SER A 19 -20.16 19.18 -16.43
CA SER A 19 -19.02 18.89 -17.28
C SER A 19 -18.00 17.97 -16.56
N TRP A 20 -17.25 17.18 -17.32
CA TRP A 20 -16.17 16.34 -16.79
C TRP A 20 -15.16 17.13 -15.95
N LEU A 21 -14.90 18.39 -16.33
CA LEU A 21 -14.03 19.29 -15.59
C LEU A 21 -14.61 19.69 -14.23
N GLU A 22 -15.91 19.97 -14.13
CA GLU A 22 -16.56 20.28 -12.86
C GLU A 22 -16.53 19.08 -11.91
N ASN A 23 -16.73 17.85 -12.41
CA ASN A 23 -16.55 16.63 -11.61
C ASN A 23 -15.13 16.51 -11.07
N CYS A 24 -14.12 16.79 -11.90
CA CYS A 24 -12.71 16.73 -11.49
C CYS A 24 -12.38 17.83 -10.47
N ASN A 25 -12.89 19.05 -10.66
CA ASN A 25 -12.72 20.14 -9.71
C ASN A 25 -13.32 19.79 -8.34
N TYR A 26 -14.54 19.24 -8.33
CA TYR A 26 -15.20 18.81 -7.11
C TYR A 26 -14.43 17.68 -6.41
N ALA A 27 -13.91 16.70 -7.15
CA ALA A 27 -13.08 15.63 -6.58
C ALA A 27 -11.80 16.18 -5.90
N VAL A 28 -11.14 17.16 -6.52
CA VAL A 28 -9.95 17.83 -5.93
C VAL A 28 -10.34 18.64 -4.70
N GLU A 29 -11.48 19.33 -4.72
CA GLU A 29 -12.00 20.06 -3.56
C GLU A 29 -12.26 19.12 -2.39
N LEU A 30 -12.95 17.99 -2.62
CA LEU A 30 -13.18 16.94 -1.64
C LEU A 30 -11.89 16.42 -1.02
N GLY A 31 -10.87 16.20 -1.87
CA GLY A 31 -9.54 15.82 -1.43
C GLY A 31 -8.92 16.85 -0.48
N LYS A 32 -8.89 18.13 -0.87
CA LYS A 32 -8.25 19.20 -0.09
C LYS A 32 -9.00 19.50 1.21
N ASN A 33 -10.30 19.73 1.13
CA ASN A 33 -11.06 20.37 2.20
C ASN A 33 -11.57 19.36 3.23
N GLN A 34 -12.10 18.23 2.77
CA GLN A 34 -12.73 17.21 3.60
C GLN A 34 -11.72 16.13 3.98
N ALA A 35 -11.03 15.56 2.97
CA ALA A 35 -10.08 14.48 3.20
C ALA A 35 -8.70 14.97 3.68
N LYS A 36 -8.39 16.28 3.63
CA LYS A 36 -7.09 16.85 4.04
C LYS A 36 -5.89 16.23 3.30
N PHE A 37 -6.08 15.98 2.01
CA PHE A 37 -5.05 15.52 1.10
C PHE A 37 -4.11 16.66 0.70
N SER A 38 -2.83 16.34 0.55
CA SER A 38 -1.83 17.29 0.05
C SER A 38 -1.89 17.30 -1.47
N LEU A 39 -2.79 18.12 -2.01
CA LEU A 39 -3.01 18.31 -3.45
C LEU A 39 -2.50 19.68 -3.94
N VAL A 40 -1.38 20.13 -3.38
CA VAL A 40 -0.72 21.39 -3.79
C VAL A 40 -0.32 21.28 -5.26
N GLY A 41 -0.76 22.25 -6.07
CA GLY A 41 -0.50 22.26 -7.51
C GLY A 41 -1.32 21.25 -8.33
N ILE A 42 -2.34 20.61 -7.75
CA ILE A 42 -3.28 19.73 -8.48
C ILE A 42 -4.63 20.44 -8.63
N GLY A 43 -5.11 20.56 -9.87
CA GLY A 43 -6.43 21.08 -10.23
C GLY A 43 -7.28 20.02 -10.95
N GLY A 44 -8.56 20.32 -11.18
CA GLY A 44 -9.44 19.41 -11.92
C GLY A 44 -9.04 19.26 -13.38
N GLN A 45 -8.40 20.26 -13.98
CA GLN A 45 -7.89 20.19 -15.34
C GLN A 45 -6.82 19.10 -15.50
N ASP A 46 -5.90 18.97 -14.54
CA ASP A 46 -4.88 17.92 -14.55
C ASP A 46 -5.49 16.52 -14.60
N LEU A 47 -6.58 16.31 -13.87
CA LEU A 47 -7.30 15.03 -13.87
C LEU A 47 -8.07 14.83 -15.18
N ASN A 48 -8.76 15.87 -15.65
CA ASN A 48 -9.55 15.82 -16.88
C ASN A 48 -8.69 15.58 -18.13
N GLU A 49 -7.47 16.10 -18.16
CA GLU A 49 -6.49 15.89 -19.23
C GLU A 49 -5.69 14.57 -19.07
N GLY A 50 -5.87 13.86 -17.96
CA GLY A 50 -5.19 12.59 -17.70
C GLY A 50 -3.71 12.74 -17.37
N ASN A 51 -3.32 13.82 -16.67
CA ASN A 51 -1.96 13.99 -16.17
C ASN A 51 -1.60 12.81 -15.25
N ARG A 52 -0.76 11.90 -15.76
CA ARG A 52 -0.45 10.62 -15.11
C ARG A 52 0.12 10.80 -13.71
N THR A 53 1.07 11.72 -13.54
CA THR A 53 1.76 11.94 -12.27
C THR A 53 0.80 12.45 -11.20
N LEU A 54 -0.02 13.45 -11.53
CA LEU A 54 -0.94 14.07 -10.57
C LEU A 54 -2.14 13.17 -10.27
N THR A 55 -2.61 12.43 -11.26
CA THR A 55 -3.63 11.38 -11.07
C THR A 55 -3.13 10.31 -10.10
N LEU A 56 -1.92 9.79 -10.31
CA LEU A 56 -1.31 8.80 -9.41
C LEU A 56 -1.08 9.35 -8.00
N ALA A 57 -0.74 10.64 -7.87
CA ALA A 57 -0.59 11.28 -6.57
C ALA A 57 -1.91 11.29 -5.78
N LEU A 58 -3.04 11.61 -6.43
CA LEU A 58 -4.37 11.56 -5.81
C LEU A 58 -4.78 10.13 -5.45
N ILE A 59 -4.64 9.18 -6.39
CA ILE A 59 -4.99 7.77 -6.16
C ILE A 59 -4.18 7.19 -5.01
N TRP A 60 -2.89 7.50 -4.92
CA TRP A 60 -2.05 7.07 -3.79
C TRP A 60 -2.60 7.57 -2.45
N GLN A 61 -2.99 8.85 -2.35
CA GLN A 61 -3.52 9.39 -1.10
C GLN A 61 -4.87 8.76 -0.72
N LEU A 62 -5.72 8.43 -1.71
CA LEU A 62 -6.93 7.66 -1.49
C LEU A 62 -6.63 6.26 -0.95
N MET A 63 -5.71 5.52 -1.58
CA MET A 63 -5.31 4.18 -1.14
C MET A 63 -4.70 4.19 0.27
N ARG A 64 -3.85 5.18 0.56
CA ARG A 64 -3.27 5.35 1.90
C ARG A 64 -4.33 5.63 2.94
N ARG A 65 -5.28 6.55 2.67
CA ARG A 65 -6.36 6.85 3.61
C ARG A 65 -7.27 5.65 3.85
N TYR A 66 -7.64 4.92 2.79
CA TYR A 66 -8.44 3.71 2.92
C TYR A 66 -7.77 2.67 3.83
N THR A 67 -6.47 2.41 3.59
CA THR A 67 -5.70 1.46 4.40
C THR A 67 -5.63 1.89 5.87
N LEU A 68 -5.37 3.18 6.14
CA LEU A 68 -5.32 3.69 7.51
C LEU A 68 -6.68 3.62 8.19
N ASN A 69 -7.77 3.97 7.52
CA ASN A 69 -9.12 3.86 8.09
C ASN A 69 -9.45 2.42 8.52
N ILE A 70 -9.07 1.42 7.71
CA ILE A 70 -9.23 0.01 8.08
C ILE A 70 -8.43 -0.32 9.35
N LEU A 71 -7.21 0.20 9.47
CA LEU A 71 -6.39 -0.01 10.66
C LEU A 71 -6.94 0.72 11.89
N GLU A 72 -7.47 1.93 11.74
CA GLU A 72 -8.14 2.66 12.82
C GLU A 72 -9.36 1.89 13.34
N GLU A 73 -10.17 1.32 12.45
CA GLU A 73 -11.32 0.46 12.82
C GLU A 73 -10.87 -0.78 13.60
N ILE A 74 -9.76 -1.42 13.19
CA ILE A 74 -9.22 -2.61 13.87
C ILE A 74 -8.55 -2.24 15.21
N GLY A 75 -7.91 -1.08 15.29
CA GLY A 75 -7.22 -0.57 16.48
C GLY A 75 -8.12 0.15 17.49
N GLY A 76 -9.44 -0.07 17.45
CA GLY A 76 -10.38 0.51 18.41
C GLY A 76 -10.55 2.03 18.28
N GLY A 77 -10.35 2.59 17.09
CA GLY A 77 -10.52 4.01 16.79
C GLY A 77 -9.30 4.89 17.07
N GLN A 78 -8.14 4.30 17.42
CA GLN A 78 -6.90 5.07 17.52
C GLN A 78 -6.40 5.45 16.12
N LYS A 79 -6.05 6.73 15.94
CA LYS A 79 -5.48 7.22 14.68
C LYS A 79 -4.17 6.51 14.39
N VAL A 80 -4.11 5.81 13.25
CA VAL A 80 -2.91 5.09 12.82
C VAL A 80 -2.08 5.97 11.90
N ASN A 81 -0.78 6.04 12.16
CA ASN A 81 0.19 6.74 11.32
C ASN A 81 1.39 5.81 11.04
N ASP A 82 2.35 6.31 10.26
CA ASP A 82 3.51 5.54 9.83
C ASP A 82 4.35 5.05 11.03
N ASP A 83 4.50 5.88 12.06
CA ASP A 83 5.27 5.54 13.27
C ASP A 83 4.60 4.42 14.07
N ILE A 84 3.28 4.44 14.20
CA ILE A 84 2.50 3.39 14.88
C ILE A 84 2.68 2.05 14.17
N ILE A 85 2.65 2.04 12.83
CA ILE A 85 2.86 0.82 12.05
C ILE A 85 4.29 0.28 12.26
N VAL A 86 5.31 1.15 12.19
CA VAL A 86 6.71 0.75 12.41
C VAL A 86 6.92 0.20 13.82
N ASN A 87 6.36 0.84 14.83
CA ASN A 87 6.43 0.37 16.21
C ASN A 87 5.76 -0.99 16.37
N TRP A 88 4.53 -1.15 15.85
CA TRP A 88 3.82 -2.43 15.91
C TRP A 88 4.60 -3.56 15.22
N VAL A 89 5.22 -3.29 14.07
CA VAL A 89 6.07 -4.26 13.37
C VAL A 89 7.24 -4.69 14.25
N ASN A 90 7.96 -3.75 14.84
CA ASN A 90 9.13 -4.05 15.66
C ASN A 90 8.77 -4.75 16.98
N GLU A 91 7.64 -4.38 17.60
CA GLU A 91 7.11 -5.07 18.78
C GLU A 91 6.73 -6.52 18.45
N THR A 92 5.99 -6.73 17.35
CA THR A 92 5.58 -8.07 16.89
C THR A 92 6.78 -8.97 16.58
N LEU A 93 7.80 -8.42 15.90
CA LEU A 93 9.05 -9.16 15.62
C LEU A 93 9.80 -9.52 16.90
N LYS A 94 9.87 -8.59 17.86
CA LYS A 94 10.53 -8.81 19.15
C LYS A 94 9.82 -9.87 19.99
N GLU A 95 8.50 -9.84 20.06
CA GLU A 95 7.68 -10.83 20.78
C GLU A 95 7.82 -12.23 20.20
N ALA A 96 8.02 -12.34 18.88
CA ALA A 96 8.28 -13.60 18.17
C ALA A 96 9.77 -13.99 18.17
N GLU A 97 10.62 -13.31 18.95
CA GLU A 97 12.06 -13.57 19.07
C GLU A 97 12.82 -13.52 17.72
N LYS A 98 12.31 -12.73 16.77
CA LYS A 98 12.98 -12.50 15.48
C LYS A 98 14.10 -11.48 15.63
N SER A 99 15.19 -11.68 14.90
CA SER A 99 16.35 -10.77 14.91
C SER A 99 16.18 -9.54 14.03
N SER A 100 15.21 -9.57 13.10
CA SER A 100 14.95 -8.48 12.17
C SER A 100 14.17 -7.34 12.82
N SER A 101 14.39 -6.14 12.30
CA SER A 101 13.70 -4.89 12.69
C SER A 101 13.81 -3.89 11.56
N ILE A 102 12.93 -2.89 11.55
CA ILE A 102 12.97 -1.78 10.58
C ILE A 102 13.00 -0.43 11.31
N SER A 103 13.82 0.49 10.81
CA SER A 103 13.87 1.87 11.30
C SER A 103 12.83 2.78 10.65
N SER A 104 12.43 2.47 9.41
CA SER A 104 11.39 3.16 8.65
C SER A 104 11.00 2.33 7.42
N PHE A 105 10.00 2.77 6.65
CA PHE A 105 9.66 2.16 5.35
C PHE A 105 10.70 2.39 4.25
N LYS A 106 11.82 3.08 4.57
CA LYS A 106 12.98 3.28 3.69
C LYS A 106 14.18 2.43 4.12
N ASP A 107 14.03 1.57 5.12
CA ASP A 107 15.13 0.79 5.67
C ASP A 107 15.70 -0.17 4.60
N PRO A 108 17.01 -0.10 4.28
CA PRO A 108 17.62 -0.94 3.25
C PRO A 108 17.47 -2.44 3.51
N LYS A 109 17.30 -2.87 4.77
CA LYS A 109 17.07 -4.28 5.12
C LYS A 109 15.83 -4.86 4.45
N ILE A 110 14.85 -4.02 4.11
CA ILE A 110 13.60 -4.42 3.44
C ILE A 110 13.87 -4.97 2.03
N SER A 111 14.96 -4.54 1.37
CA SER A 111 15.35 -5.06 0.04
C SER A 111 15.60 -6.57 0.01
N THR A 112 15.93 -7.16 1.16
CA THR A 112 16.14 -8.61 1.32
C THR A 112 14.83 -9.39 1.51
N SER A 113 13.73 -8.67 1.77
CA SER A 113 12.42 -9.19 2.21
C SER A 113 12.43 -9.98 3.53
N LEU A 114 13.58 -10.11 4.22
CA LEU A 114 13.67 -10.84 5.47
C LEU A 114 12.79 -10.26 6.58
N PRO A 115 12.73 -8.92 6.81
CA PRO A 115 11.81 -8.36 7.81
C PRO A 115 10.34 -8.64 7.49
N VAL A 116 9.98 -8.73 6.20
CA VAL A 116 8.61 -9.03 5.77
C VAL A 116 8.28 -10.51 6.03
N LEU A 117 9.22 -11.41 5.70
CA LEU A 117 9.09 -12.84 5.93
C LEU A 117 9.00 -13.18 7.42
N ASP A 118 9.90 -12.61 8.22
CA ASP A 118 9.88 -12.79 9.68
C ASP A 118 8.60 -12.28 10.30
N LEU A 119 8.06 -11.15 9.81
CA LEU A 119 6.79 -10.62 10.29
C LEU A 119 5.61 -11.52 9.91
N ILE A 120 5.62 -12.10 8.70
CA ILE A 120 4.60 -13.08 8.28
C ILE A 120 4.64 -14.31 9.20
N ASP A 121 5.82 -14.82 9.51
CA ASP A 121 6.00 -15.94 10.44
C ASP A 121 5.60 -15.56 11.88
N ALA A 122 5.89 -14.34 12.33
CA ALA A 122 5.44 -13.84 13.63
C ALA A 122 3.91 -13.76 13.72
N ILE A 123 3.23 -13.29 12.67
CA ILE A 123 1.76 -13.24 12.60
C ILE A 123 1.15 -14.64 12.53
N GLN A 124 1.76 -15.55 11.77
CA GLN A 124 1.32 -16.92 11.60
C GLN A 124 2.52 -17.88 11.68
N PRO A 125 2.85 -18.38 12.88
CA PRO A 125 3.99 -19.27 13.09
C PRO A 125 3.93 -20.50 12.20
N GLY A 126 5.08 -20.86 11.61
CA GLY A 126 5.22 -22.02 10.71
C GLY A 126 4.64 -21.79 9.31
N SER A 127 4.33 -20.54 8.96
CA SER A 127 3.90 -20.21 7.59
C SER A 127 5.07 -20.10 6.62
N ILE A 128 6.26 -19.74 7.11
CA ILE A 128 7.46 -19.57 6.31
C ILE A 128 8.33 -20.82 6.38
N ASN A 129 8.75 -21.33 5.22
CA ASN A 129 9.78 -22.35 5.14
C ASN A 129 11.14 -21.68 4.92
N TYR A 130 11.93 -21.57 5.99
CA TYR A 130 13.25 -20.93 5.97
C TYR A 130 14.30 -21.74 5.19
N ASP A 131 14.10 -23.04 4.96
CA ASP A 131 15.04 -23.85 4.17
C ASP A 131 15.08 -23.43 2.69
N LEU A 132 14.02 -22.75 2.23
CA LEU A 132 13.92 -22.23 0.87
C LEU A 132 14.51 -20.81 0.74
N LEU A 133 14.91 -20.19 1.86
CA LEU A 133 15.38 -18.82 1.90
C LEU A 133 16.90 -18.76 1.89
N LYS A 134 17.44 -17.88 1.05
CA LYS A 134 18.80 -17.39 1.25
C LYS A 134 18.75 -16.16 2.14
N THR A 135 19.62 -16.12 3.14
CA THR A 135 19.67 -15.07 4.16
C THR A 135 20.96 -14.25 4.11
N GLU A 136 22.03 -14.79 3.52
CA GLU A 136 23.35 -14.16 3.47
C GLU A 136 23.84 -13.96 2.03
N ASN A 137 24.66 -12.93 1.81
CA ASN A 137 25.32 -12.62 0.53
C ASN A 137 24.37 -12.56 -0.68
N LEU A 138 23.20 -11.95 -0.47
CA LEU A 138 22.12 -11.92 -1.46
C LEU A 138 22.46 -11.08 -2.69
N ASN A 139 22.48 -11.72 -3.85
CA ASN A 139 22.45 -11.04 -5.14
C ASN A 139 21.02 -10.55 -5.47
N ASP A 140 20.88 -9.79 -6.55
CA ASP A 140 19.59 -9.17 -6.91
C ASP A 140 18.52 -10.21 -7.31
N GLU A 141 18.91 -11.33 -7.91
CA GLU A 141 17.99 -12.44 -8.22
C GLU A 141 17.46 -13.10 -6.94
N GLU A 142 18.32 -13.27 -5.93
CA GLU A 142 17.97 -13.86 -4.64
C GLU A 142 17.05 -12.95 -3.83
N LYS A 143 17.33 -11.63 -3.81
CA LYS A 143 16.41 -10.64 -3.24
C LYS A 143 15.04 -10.69 -3.91
N LEU A 144 15.01 -10.78 -5.24
CA LEU A 144 13.77 -10.87 -6.00
C LEU A 144 13.01 -12.16 -5.71
N ASN A 145 13.70 -13.29 -5.57
CA ASN A 145 13.09 -14.58 -5.20
C ASN A 145 12.50 -14.52 -3.77
N ASN A 146 13.24 -13.96 -2.81
CA ASN A 146 12.72 -13.73 -1.46
C ASN A 146 11.49 -12.81 -1.48
N ALA A 147 11.50 -11.74 -2.29
CA ALA A 147 10.36 -10.83 -2.42
C ALA A 147 9.13 -11.50 -3.05
N LYS A 148 9.30 -12.29 -4.12
CA LYS A 148 8.22 -13.10 -4.72
C LYS A 148 7.59 -14.04 -3.70
N TYR A 149 8.44 -14.68 -2.89
CA TYR A 149 7.98 -15.57 -1.83
C TYR A 149 7.22 -14.81 -0.73
N ALA A 150 7.77 -13.69 -0.24
CA ALA A 150 7.13 -12.85 0.77
C ALA A 150 5.73 -12.37 0.35
N ILE A 151 5.59 -11.86 -0.87
CA ILE A 151 4.29 -11.42 -1.41
C ILE A 151 3.29 -12.59 -1.51
N SER A 152 3.76 -13.75 -1.98
CA SER A 152 2.92 -14.95 -2.08
C SER A 152 2.45 -15.43 -0.70
N MET A 153 3.35 -15.42 0.28
CA MET A 153 3.05 -15.84 1.65
C MET A 153 2.15 -14.84 2.39
N ALA A 154 2.35 -13.54 2.21
CA ALA A 154 1.44 -12.51 2.73
C ALA A 154 0.00 -12.72 2.23
N ARG A 155 -0.17 -12.96 0.93
CA ARG A 155 -1.49 -13.26 0.33
C ARG A 155 -2.05 -14.57 0.85
N LYS A 156 -1.22 -15.61 1.00
CA LYS A 156 -1.63 -16.92 1.54
C LYS A 156 -2.18 -16.83 2.97
N ILE A 157 -1.63 -15.97 3.83
CA ILE A 157 -2.17 -15.74 5.18
C ILE A 157 -3.39 -14.81 5.19
N GLY A 158 -3.79 -14.27 4.03
CA GLY A 158 -4.97 -13.44 3.83
C GLY A 158 -4.72 -11.93 3.93
N ALA A 159 -3.46 -11.48 3.89
CA ALA A 159 -3.16 -10.04 3.78
C ALA A 159 -3.45 -9.55 2.36
N ARG A 160 -4.09 -8.37 2.24
CA ARG A 160 -4.55 -7.80 0.96
C ARG A 160 -3.44 -7.03 0.23
N VAL A 161 -2.27 -7.66 0.07
CA VAL A 161 -1.07 -7.04 -0.51
C VAL A 161 -1.15 -6.98 -2.04
N TYR A 162 -1.03 -5.77 -2.59
CA TYR A 162 -1.01 -5.50 -4.03
C TYR A 162 0.36 -5.02 -4.55
N ALA A 163 1.37 -4.94 -3.68
CA ALA A 163 2.74 -4.64 -4.07
C ALA A 163 3.34 -5.71 -4.99
N LEU A 164 4.28 -5.27 -5.83
CA LEU A 164 5.10 -6.14 -6.65
C LEU A 164 6.38 -6.54 -5.89
N PRO A 165 7.02 -7.67 -6.23
CA PRO A 165 8.31 -8.03 -5.65
C PRO A 165 9.37 -6.93 -5.80
N GLU A 166 9.40 -6.27 -6.95
CA GLU A 166 10.33 -5.18 -7.27
C GLU A 166 10.16 -4.00 -6.32
N ASP A 167 8.94 -3.71 -5.85
CA ASP A 167 8.68 -2.65 -4.88
C ASP A 167 9.39 -2.89 -3.54
N LEU A 168 9.58 -4.16 -3.14
CA LEU A 168 10.33 -4.52 -1.93
C LEU A 168 11.84 -4.42 -2.18
N VAL A 169 12.32 -4.98 -3.29
CA VAL A 169 13.74 -4.98 -3.66
C VAL A 169 14.28 -3.55 -3.80
N GLU A 170 13.52 -2.66 -4.44
CA GLU A 170 13.85 -1.25 -4.62
C GLU A 170 13.53 -0.39 -3.40
N VAL A 171 12.87 -0.96 -2.38
CA VAL A 171 12.43 -0.25 -1.17
C VAL A 171 11.56 0.97 -1.52
N ASN A 172 10.53 0.75 -2.36
CA ASN A 172 9.56 1.78 -2.72
C ASN A 172 8.73 2.16 -1.48
N PRO A 173 8.94 3.34 -0.86
CA PRO A 173 8.43 3.60 0.49
C PRO A 173 6.91 3.57 0.60
N LYS A 174 6.23 3.95 -0.49
CA LYS A 174 4.76 3.94 -0.57
C LYS A 174 4.22 2.52 -0.56
N MET A 175 4.81 1.64 -1.35
CA MET A 175 4.37 0.25 -1.48
C MET A 175 4.80 -0.59 -0.27
N VAL A 176 5.99 -0.33 0.27
CA VAL A 176 6.48 -0.95 1.51
C VAL A 176 5.55 -0.62 2.69
N MET A 177 5.16 0.65 2.84
CA MET A 177 4.20 1.06 3.89
C MET A 177 2.90 0.27 3.81
N THR A 178 2.35 0.07 2.60
CA THR A 178 1.09 -0.65 2.43
C THR A 178 1.23 -2.15 2.66
N VAL A 179 2.38 -2.75 2.37
CA VAL A 179 2.69 -4.15 2.73
C VAL A 179 2.61 -4.34 4.25
N PHE A 180 3.34 -3.52 5.01
CA PHE A 180 3.33 -3.61 6.48
C PHE A 180 1.96 -3.29 7.08
N ALA A 181 1.27 -2.28 6.56
CA ALA A 181 -0.09 -1.97 6.97
C ALA A 181 -1.07 -3.13 6.71
N CYS A 182 -0.99 -3.79 5.55
CA CYS A 182 -1.83 -4.96 5.26
C CYS A 182 -1.52 -6.14 6.19
N LEU A 183 -0.25 -6.34 6.56
CA LEU A 183 0.16 -7.37 7.50
C LEU A 183 -0.34 -7.06 8.92
N MET A 184 -0.23 -5.81 9.37
CA MET A 184 -0.80 -5.34 10.64
C MET A 184 -2.30 -5.59 10.71
N GLY A 185 -3.04 -5.22 9.65
CA GLY A 185 -4.48 -5.47 9.57
C GLY A 185 -4.85 -6.96 9.59
N LYS A 186 -3.93 -7.86 9.22
CA LYS A 186 -4.10 -9.31 9.36
C LYS A 186 -3.73 -9.79 10.77
N GLY A 187 -2.64 -9.29 11.36
CA GLY A 187 -2.16 -9.67 12.69
C GLY A 187 -3.12 -9.26 13.80
N MET A 188 -3.63 -8.03 13.77
CA MET A 188 -4.52 -7.50 14.81
C MET A 188 -5.92 -8.15 14.82
N LYS A 189 -6.38 -8.70 13.69
CA LYS A 189 -7.69 -9.41 13.62
C LYS A 189 -7.72 -10.75 14.35
N ARG A 190 -6.57 -11.23 14.85
CA ARG A 190 -6.47 -12.49 15.59
C ARG A 190 -6.70 -12.34 17.10
N VAL A 191 -6.89 -11.11 17.60
CA VAL A 191 -7.29 -10.83 18.98
C VAL A 191 -8.81 -10.69 19.07
#